data_AF-Q5BWV4-F1
#
_entry.id   AF-Q5BWV4-F1
#
_cell.length_a   1.000
_cell.length_b   1.000
_cell.length_c   1.000
_cell.angle_alpha   90.00
_cell.angle_beta   90.00
_cell.angle_gamma   90.00
#
_symmetry.space_group_name_H-M   'P 1'
#
loop_
_entity.id
_entity.type
_entity.pdbx_description
1 polymer ?
#
loop_
_entity_poly.entity_id
_entity_poly.type
_entity_poly.pdbx_seq_one_letter_code
_entity_poly.pdbx_strand_id
1 'polypeptide(L)'
;MLPTQEVDTLTEMLLSGYRLDGRSINEYREISFRFPQGKDPNISGCCVVKIGATTVMAQVSVEVIEPKHFRPSQGMLFVHFDASILKLSKTVFRKQKRDDEGR
;
A
#
# COMPACT_ATOMS: atom_id res chain seq x y z
N MET A 1 -10.28 -13.10 16.60
CA MET A 1 -11.50 -13.65 15.99
C MET A 1 -12.59 -12.61 16.16
N LEU A 2 -13.27 -12.23 15.09
CA LEU A 2 -14.44 -11.35 15.17
C LEU A 2 -15.60 -12.12 15.81
N PRO A 3 -16.41 -11.51 16.69
CA PRO A 3 -17.62 -12.12 17.23
C PRO A 3 -18.63 -12.50 16.13
N THR A 4 -19.36 -13.60 16.31
CA THR A 4 -20.34 -14.08 15.32
C THR A 4 -21.40 -13.03 15.00
N GLN A 5 -21.90 -12.33 16.01
CA GLN A 5 -22.91 -11.27 15.84
C GLN A 5 -22.42 -10.12 14.95
N GLU A 6 -21.13 -9.76 15.04
CA GLU A 6 -20.56 -8.72 14.17
C GLU A 6 -20.52 -9.20 12.72
N VAL A 7 -20.15 -10.47 12.49
CA VAL A 7 -20.12 -11.05 11.14
C VAL A 7 -21.52 -11.11 10.54
N ASP A 8 -22.51 -11.56 11.29
CA ASP A 8 -23.91 -11.66 10.83
C ASP A 8 -24.45 -10.27 10.48
N THR A 9 -24.25 -9.29 11.36
CA THR A 9 -24.68 -7.90 11.13
C THR A 9 -24.02 -7.30 9.89
N LEU A 10 -22.70 -7.45 9.73
CA LEU A 10 -21.99 -6.93 8.56
C LEU A 10 -22.48 -7.58 7.25
N THR A 11 -22.86 -8.85 7.31
CA THR A 11 -23.39 -9.58 6.16
C THR A 11 -24.77 -9.07 5.77
N GLU A 12 -25.68 -8.88 6.73
CA GLU A 12 -27.02 -8.32 6.49
C GLU A 12 -26.96 -6.88 5.94
N MET A 13 -26.05 -6.06 6.47
CA MET A 13 -25.80 -4.70 5.95
C MET A 13 -25.34 -4.72 4.50
N LEU A 14 -24.43 -5.63 4.14
CA LEU A 14 -23.93 -5.73 2.78
C LEU A 14 -25.03 -6.20 1.81
N LEU A 15 -25.86 -7.17 2.21
CA LEU A 15 -26.99 -7.67 1.40
C LEU A 15 -28.06 -6.60 1.17
N SER A 16 -28.25 -5.69 2.14
CA SER A 16 -29.12 -4.52 2.01
C SER A 16 -28.48 -3.34 1.26
N GLY A 17 -27.23 -3.49 0.81
CA GLY A 17 -26.50 -2.49 0.03
C GLY A 17 -25.89 -1.36 0.86
N TYR A 18 -25.81 -1.52 2.17
CA TYR A 18 -25.22 -0.55 3.09
C TYR A 18 -23.76 -0.86 3.41
N ARG A 19 -22.93 0.17 3.39
CA ARG A 19 -21.54 0.13 3.89
C ARG A 19 -21.44 0.97 5.16
N LEU A 20 -20.58 0.55 6.09
CA LEU A 20 -20.35 1.24 7.37
C LEU A 20 -19.93 2.71 7.23
N ASP A 21 -19.24 3.05 6.14
CA ASP A 21 -18.76 4.41 5.86
C ASP A 21 -19.69 5.20 4.95
N GLY A 22 -20.92 4.72 4.72
CA GLY A 22 -21.98 5.43 3.99
C GLY A 22 -21.80 5.52 2.48
N ARG A 23 -20.70 4.97 1.94
CA ARG A 23 -20.41 4.93 0.51
C ARG A 23 -21.30 3.92 -0.21
N SER A 24 -21.49 4.11 -1.51
CA SER A 24 -22.16 3.10 -2.33
C SER A 24 -21.27 1.85 -2.53
N ILE A 25 -21.86 0.73 -2.97
CA ILE A 25 -21.16 -0.55 -3.16
C ILE A 25 -19.94 -0.39 -4.08
N ASN A 26 -20.08 0.39 -5.16
CA ASN A 26 -19.08 0.55 -6.22
C ASN A 26 -18.19 1.81 -6.05
N GLU A 27 -18.34 2.53 -4.95
CA GLU A 27 -17.60 3.75 -4.70
C GLU A 27 -16.27 3.47 -3.97
N TYR A 28 -15.19 4.06 -4.47
CA TYR A 28 -13.87 4.02 -3.83
C TYR A 28 -13.81 4.92 -2.59
N ARG A 29 -12.80 4.72 -1.73
CA ARG A 29 -12.50 5.72 -0.69
C ARG A 29 -11.82 6.91 -1.36
N GLU A 30 -11.87 8.06 -0.72
CA GLU A 30 -11.10 9.23 -1.16
C GLU A 30 -9.63 8.85 -1.41
N ILE A 31 -9.13 9.20 -2.59
CA ILE A 31 -7.76 8.97 -3.02
C ILE A 31 -7.05 10.32 -3.08
N SER A 32 -5.94 10.46 -2.36
CA SER A 32 -5.10 11.65 -2.40
C SER A 32 -3.65 11.31 -2.73
N PHE A 33 -3.02 12.18 -3.50
CA PHE A 33 -1.64 12.05 -3.94
C PHE A 33 -0.81 13.16 -3.33
N ARG A 34 0.36 12.82 -2.81
CA ARG A 34 1.38 13.77 -2.39
C ARG A 34 2.68 13.41 -3.08
N PHE A 35 3.34 14.41 -3.64
CA PHE A 35 4.65 14.29 -4.28
C PHE A 35 5.63 15.10 -3.47
N PRO A 36 6.31 14.50 -2.47
CA PRO A 36 7.30 15.20 -1.69
C PRO A 36 8.43 15.67 -2.59
N GLN A 37 8.72 16.98 -2.58
CA GLN A 37 9.90 17.51 -3.23
C GLN A 37 11.12 17.23 -2.35
N GLY A 38 12.20 16.75 -2.97
CA GLY A 38 13.50 16.64 -2.32
C GLY A 38 14.16 18.00 -2.14
N LYS A 39 15.44 18.01 -1.74
CA LYS A 39 16.26 19.24 -1.71
C LYS A 39 16.45 19.85 -3.10
N ASP A 40 16.41 19.01 -4.14
CA ASP A 40 16.43 19.44 -5.53
C ASP A 40 14.99 19.46 -6.07
N PRO A 41 14.45 20.63 -6.45
CA PRO A 41 13.09 20.75 -6.98
C PRO A 41 12.89 20.05 -8.34
N ASN A 42 13.98 19.70 -9.04
CA ASN A 42 13.92 19.03 -10.34
C ASN A 42 13.96 17.49 -10.24
N ILE A 43 14.16 16.94 -9.04
CA ILE A 43 14.27 15.49 -8.83
C ILE A 43 13.07 15.05 -7.98
N SER A 44 12.05 14.50 -8.65
CA SER A 44 10.91 13.85 -7.99
C SER A 44 10.86 12.37 -8.40
N GLY A 45 11.13 11.49 -7.45
CA GLY A 45 11.01 10.03 -7.61
C GLY A 45 10.19 9.38 -6.49
N CYS A 46 9.49 10.18 -5.68
CA CYS A 46 8.73 9.73 -4.53
C CYS A 46 7.26 10.14 -4.64
N CYS A 47 6.36 9.20 -4.35
CA CYS A 47 4.93 9.45 -4.27
C CYS A 47 4.36 8.80 -3.00
N VAL A 48 3.55 9.55 -2.28
CA VAL A 48 2.76 9.06 -1.15
C VAL A 48 1.30 9.12 -1.53
N VAL A 49 0.66 7.96 -1.62
CA VAL A 49 -0.75 7.83 -1.96
C VAL A 49 -1.52 7.39 -0.73
N LYS A 50 -2.67 8.02 -0.50
CA LYS A 50 -3.57 7.67 0.60
C LYS A 50 -4.94 7.33 0.04
N ILE A 51 -5.45 6.16 0.40
CA ILE A 51 -6.81 5.68 0.08
C ILE A 51 -7.55 5.52 1.41
N GLY A 52 -8.39 6.50 1.76
CA GLY A 52 -9.02 6.58 3.08
C GLY A 52 -7.98 6.53 4.21
N ALA A 53 -8.00 5.49 5.05
CA ALA A 53 -7.05 5.32 6.15
C ALA A 53 -5.74 4.60 5.76
N THR A 54 -5.64 4.07 4.54
CA THR A 54 -4.46 3.32 4.09
C THR A 54 -3.50 4.27 3.38
N THR A 55 -2.22 4.27 3.77
CA THR A 55 -1.16 5.08 3.15
C THR A 55 -0.07 4.16 2.61
N VAL A 56 0.35 4.41 1.37
CA VAL A 56 1.44 3.70 0.70
C VAL A 56 2.44 4.73 0.18
N MET A 57 3.74 4.42 0.25
CA MET A 57 4.81 5.22 -0.33
C MET A 57 5.54 4.40 -1.38
N ALA A 58 5.76 5.00 -2.56
CA ALA A 58 6.61 4.45 -3.61
C ALA A 58 7.78 5.40 -3.85
N GLN A 59 8.98 4.84 -3.94
CA GLN A 59 10.20 5.56 -4.28
C GLN A 59 10.92 4.83 -5.40
N VAL A 60 11.36 5.59 -6.40
CA VAL A 60 12.13 5.12 -7.54
C VAL A 60 13.56 5.62 -7.42
N SER A 61 14.51 4.72 -7.61
CA SER A 61 15.94 5.01 -7.69
C SER A 61 16.51 4.37 -8.95
N VAL A 62 17.57 4.97 -9.51
CA VAL A 62 18.23 4.49 -10.72
C VAL A 62 19.72 4.39 -10.43
N GLU A 63 20.34 3.32 -10.92
CA GLU A 63 21.77 3.07 -10.85
C GLU A 63 22.29 2.58 -12.20
N VAL A 64 23.55 2.91 -12.51
CA VAL A 64 24.24 2.40 -13.72
C VAL A 64 25.01 1.14 -13.31
N ILE A 65 24.61 0.01 -13.88
CA ILE A 65 25.15 -1.31 -13.55
C ILE A 65 25.45 -2.10 -14.83
N GLU A 66 26.35 -3.06 -14.73
CA GLU A 66 26.64 -3.98 -15.84
C GLU A 66 25.38 -4.83 -16.14
N PRO A 67 24.94 -4.91 -17.42
CA PRO A 67 23.80 -5.73 -17.78
C PRO A 67 24.15 -7.21 -17.67
N LYS A 68 23.13 -8.06 -17.49
CA LYS A 68 23.35 -9.51 -17.43
C LYS A 68 23.94 -10.00 -18.75
N HIS A 69 24.94 -10.89 -18.69
CA HIS A 69 25.64 -11.40 -19.88
C HIS A 69 24.72 -11.97 -20.96
N PHE A 70 23.58 -12.58 -20.58
CA PHE A 70 22.61 -13.15 -21.52
C PHE A 70 21.59 -12.14 -22.08
N ARG A 71 21.58 -10.89 -21.59
CA ARG A 71 20.74 -9.77 -22.06
C ARG A 71 21.49 -8.42 -22.02
N PRO A 72 22.57 -8.24 -22.82
CA PRO A 72 23.43 -7.07 -22.74
C PRO A 72 22.79 -5.77 -23.25
N SER A 73 21.74 -5.84 -24.07
CA SER A 73 21.04 -4.69 -24.64
C SER A 73 19.79 -4.26 -23.86
N GLN A 74 19.57 -4.81 -22.65
CA GLN A 74 18.39 -4.53 -21.83
C GLN A 74 18.76 -4.03 -20.43
N GLY A 75 18.00 -3.06 -19.93
CA GLY A 75 18.07 -2.61 -18.55
C GLY A 75 17.40 -3.58 -17.57
N MET A 76 17.64 -3.38 -16.28
CA MET A 76 17.05 -4.18 -15.20
C MET A 76 16.08 -3.33 -14.37
N LEU A 77 14.96 -3.93 -13.98
CA LEU A 77 13.97 -3.34 -13.08
C LEU A 77 13.85 -4.23 -11.84
N PHE A 78 14.04 -3.63 -10.67
CA PHE A 78 13.83 -4.29 -9.39
C PHE A 78 12.63 -3.64 -8.69
N VAL A 79 11.65 -4.45 -8.32
CA VAL A 79 10.48 -4.01 -7.55
C VAL A 79 10.55 -4.66 -6.18
N HIS A 80 10.60 -3.82 -5.16
CA HIS A 80 10.57 -4.24 -3.77
C HIS A 80 9.30 -3.73 -3.12
N PHE A 81 8.63 -4.61 -2.37
CA PHE A 81 7.44 -4.27 -1.60
C PHE A 81 7.66 -4.63 -0.14
N ASP A 82 7.51 -3.64 0.73
CA ASP A 82 7.51 -3.84 2.17
C ASP A 82 6.10 -3.59 2.72
N ALA A 83 5.48 -4.65 3.23
CA ALA A 83 4.15 -4.59 3.80
C ALA A 83 4.14 -4.05 5.23
N SER A 84 5.30 -3.75 5.84
CA SER A 84 5.42 -3.27 7.22
C SER A 84 4.40 -2.17 7.51
N ILE A 85 3.50 -2.41 8.47
CA ILE A 85 2.54 -1.40 8.87
C ILE A 85 3.34 -0.27 9.51
N LEU A 86 3.48 0.84 8.80
CA LEU A 86 3.99 2.09 9.36
C LEU A 86 2.96 2.64 10.35
N LYS A 87 2.87 2.03 11.53
CA LYS A 87 2.07 2.56 12.63
C LYS A 87 2.82 3.77 13.19
N LEU A 88 2.31 4.96 12.90
CA LEU A 88 2.81 6.21 13.50
C LEU A 88 2.50 6.32 15.01
N SER A 89 1.79 5.34 15.60
CA SER A 89 1.47 5.30 17.03
C SER A 89 2.47 4.45 17.82
N LYS A 90 3.16 5.08 18.79
CA LYS A 90 4.04 4.47 19.80
C LYS A 90 3.27 3.51 20.72
N THR A 91 2.87 2.31 20.28
CA THR A 91 2.55 1.23 21.22
C THR A 91 2.59 -0.15 20.54
N VAL A 92 3.43 -1.02 21.11
CA VAL A 92 3.55 -2.47 20.89
C VAL A 92 4.11 -2.92 19.53
N PHE A 93 5.44 -2.96 19.48
CA PHE A 93 6.22 -3.74 18.52
C PHE A 93 6.09 -5.23 18.88
N ARG A 94 5.16 -5.96 18.27
CA ARG A 94 5.26 -7.43 18.19
C ARG A 94 5.72 -7.75 16.78
N LYS A 95 6.99 -8.14 16.65
CA LYS A 95 7.63 -8.54 15.39
C LYS A 95 6.97 -9.83 14.90
N GLN A 96 5.79 -9.72 14.29
CA GLN A 96 5.17 -10.82 13.56
C GLN A 96 5.73 -10.80 12.13
N LYS A 97 6.51 -11.83 11.79
CA LYS A 97 6.74 -12.21 10.39
C LYS A 97 5.37 -12.43 9.76
N ARG A 98 4.99 -11.58 8.80
CA ARG A 98 3.82 -11.81 7.95
C ARG A 98 4.34 -12.36 6.64
N ASP A 99 4.83 -13.60 6.70
CA ASP A 99 5.33 -14.34 5.55
C ASP A 99 4.19 -15.20 4.93
N ASP A 100 2.94 -14.72 4.96
CA ASP A 100 1.74 -15.52 4.60
C ASP A 100 1.11 -15.15 3.24
N GLU A 101 1.75 -14.31 2.41
CA GLU A 101 1.26 -13.98 1.05
C GLU A 101 2.02 -14.74 -0.07
N GLY A 102 2.55 -15.92 0.25
CA GLY A 102 3.18 -16.82 -0.72
C GLY A 102 2.41 -18.13 -0.89
N ARG A 103 1.30 -18.11 -1.64
CA ARG A 103 0.77 -19.32 -2.28
C ARG A 103 0.00 -19.01 -3.56
#